data_AF-A0A1V4RS01-F1
#
_entry.id   AF-A0A1V4RS01-F1
#
_cell.length_a   1.000
_cell.length_b   1.000
_cell.length_c   1.000
_cell.angle_alpha   90.00
_cell.angle_beta   90.00
_cell.angle_gamma   90.00
#
_symmetry.space_group_name_H-M   'P 1'
#
loop_
_entity.id
_entity.type
_entity.pdbx_description
1 polymer ?
#
loop_
_entity_poly.entity_id
_entity_poly.type
_entity_poly.pdbx_seq_one_letter_code
_entity_poly.pdbx_strand_id
1 'polypeptide(L)'
;MFYHIEEDDYFSFLGFWKHSAATGKVASVLSTYLNLNINQAAFLGGLLHDFGRLILQLYFREEYQNVFHYADENMVTLYRAESEAIRFTHTEAGYWLAKHWNLPEDITGVIRNHHTIQPDGVESDPLLALIHVADRITNIWGVGIEPVPVMDSLEEDEIWKKMTEVYPRLKEFPLDKMTRVFDMHLEEAEKFVEEISSFQKLSEDVD
;
A
#
# COMPACT_ATOMS: atom_id res chain seq x y z
N MET A 1 13.44 9.16 -23.06
CA MET A 1 14.36 8.02 -22.91
C MET A 1 13.56 6.96 -22.20
N PHE A 2 12.95 6.06 -22.97
CA PHE A 2 12.07 5.03 -22.44
C PHE A 2 12.97 3.93 -21.88
N TYR A 3 12.86 3.65 -20.58
CA TYR A 3 13.44 2.44 -20.01
C TYR A 3 12.74 1.24 -20.67
N HIS A 4 13.54 0.33 -21.21
CA HIS A 4 13.04 -0.99 -21.61
C HIS A 4 12.59 -1.71 -20.34
N ILE A 5 11.28 -1.86 -20.17
CA ILE A 5 10.69 -2.88 -19.31
C ILE A 5 10.85 -4.17 -20.13
N GLU A 6 11.64 -5.14 -19.65
CA GLU A 6 11.58 -6.49 -20.21
C GLU A 6 10.13 -6.99 -20.06
N GLU A 7 9.59 -7.64 -21.09
CA GLU A 7 8.16 -8.01 -21.21
C GLU A 7 7.59 -8.89 -20.06
N ASP A 8 8.38 -9.26 -19.04
CA ASP A 8 8.09 -10.31 -18.06
C ASP A 8 8.02 -9.89 -16.57
N ASP A 9 8.14 -8.60 -16.20
CA ASP A 9 8.06 -8.19 -14.78
C ASP A 9 6.97 -7.15 -14.50
N TYR A 10 5.76 -7.63 -14.21
CA TYR A 10 4.63 -6.81 -13.76
C TYR A 10 4.89 -6.12 -12.41
N PHE A 11 5.86 -6.60 -11.62
CA PHE A 11 6.15 -6.04 -10.30
C PHE A 11 7.32 -5.06 -10.34
N SER A 12 7.04 -3.78 -10.06
CA SER A 12 8.09 -2.77 -9.88
C SER A 12 8.45 -2.63 -8.40
N PHE A 13 9.66 -3.03 -7.99
CA PHE A 13 10.17 -2.76 -6.64
C PHE A 13 10.20 -1.25 -6.32
N LEU A 14 10.59 -0.42 -7.29
CA LEU A 14 10.55 1.02 -7.13
C LEU A 14 9.12 1.53 -6.96
N GLY A 15 8.18 1.04 -7.78
CA GLY A 15 6.75 1.34 -7.64
C GLY A 15 6.20 0.94 -6.28
N PHE A 16 6.57 -0.25 -5.78
CA PHE A 16 6.19 -0.74 -4.46
C PHE A 16 6.65 0.18 -3.33
N TRP A 17 7.93 0.56 -3.33
CA TRP A 17 8.48 1.40 -2.26
C TRP A 17 7.94 2.83 -2.34
N LYS A 18 7.73 3.36 -3.55
CA LYS A 18 7.06 4.65 -3.77
C LYS A 18 5.65 4.64 -3.20
N HIS A 19 4.86 3.62 -3.50
CA HIS A 19 3.51 3.45 -2.98
C HIS A 19 3.51 3.37 -1.45
N SER A 20 4.31 2.47 -0.87
CA SER A 20 4.39 2.25 0.58
C SER A 20 4.80 3.52 1.34
N ALA A 21 5.83 4.23 0.87
CA ALA A 21 6.29 5.48 1.49
C ALA A 21 5.24 6.59 1.38
N ALA A 22 4.59 6.73 0.21
CA ALA A 22 3.53 7.70 0.00
C ALA A 22 2.32 7.41 0.91
N THR A 23 1.90 6.15 1.01
CA THR A 23 0.75 5.74 1.83
C THR A 23 1.03 6.00 3.31
N GLY A 24 2.23 5.65 3.81
CA GLY A 24 2.66 6.00 5.17
C GLY A 24 2.65 7.51 5.42
N LYS A 25 3.15 8.32 4.48
CA LYS A 25 3.15 9.77 4.62
C LYS A 25 1.73 10.35 4.66
N VAL A 26 0.88 9.95 3.72
CA VAL A 26 -0.51 10.43 3.64
C VAL A 26 -1.25 10.08 4.93
N ALA A 27 -1.13 8.84 5.40
CA ALA A 27 -1.73 8.41 6.67
C ALA A 27 -1.24 9.25 7.86
N SER A 28 0.07 9.52 7.95
CA SER A 28 0.64 10.37 9.00
C SER A 28 0.11 11.82 8.95
N VAL A 29 -0.05 12.38 7.75
CA VAL A 29 -0.57 13.75 7.58
C VAL A 29 -2.05 13.81 7.94
N LEU A 30 -2.84 12.83 7.50
CA LEU A 30 -4.26 12.70 7.87
C LEU A 30 -4.42 12.57 9.40
N SER A 31 -3.64 11.70 10.04
CA SER A 31 -3.64 11.56 11.51
C SER A 31 -3.34 12.89 12.21
N THR A 32 -2.42 13.69 11.68
CA THR A 32 -2.04 14.99 12.25
C THR A 32 -3.16 16.01 12.04
N TYR A 33 -3.73 16.06 10.83
CA TYR A 33 -4.82 16.96 10.48
C TYR A 33 -6.08 16.70 11.33
N LEU A 34 -6.32 15.43 11.67
CA LEU A 34 -7.43 14.98 12.50
C LEU A 34 -7.15 15.03 14.01
N ASN A 35 -5.93 15.40 14.43
CA ASN A 35 -5.50 15.40 15.84
C ASN A 35 -5.68 14.03 16.56
N LEU A 36 -5.48 12.93 15.84
CA LEU A 36 -5.64 11.58 16.39
C LEU A 36 -4.45 11.12 17.25
N ASN A 37 -3.31 11.84 17.21
CA ASN A 37 -2.09 11.53 17.95
C ASN A 37 -1.52 10.12 17.72
N ILE A 38 -1.75 9.54 16.53
CA ILE A 38 -1.25 8.21 16.11
C ILE A 38 -0.37 8.31 14.85
N ASN A 39 0.26 9.47 14.61
CA ASN A 39 1.00 9.75 13.38
C ASN A 39 2.15 8.76 13.11
N GLN A 40 2.85 8.29 14.15
CA GLN A 40 3.93 7.30 14.00
C GLN A 40 3.38 5.92 13.60
N ALA A 41 2.31 5.46 14.25
CA ALA A 41 1.64 4.22 13.89
C ALA A 41 1.01 4.29 12.49
N ALA A 42 0.44 5.43 12.12
CA ALA A 42 -0.11 5.68 10.79
C ALA A 42 0.98 5.65 9.70
N PHE A 43 2.14 6.26 9.96
CA PHE A 43 3.28 6.16 9.04
C PHE A 43 3.74 4.71 8.87
N LEU A 44 3.97 4.01 9.98
CA LEU A 44 4.44 2.63 9.96
C LEU A 44 3.43 1.67 9.33
N GLY A 45 2.14 1.84 9.65
CA GLY A 45 1.04 1.06 9.08
C GLY A 45 0.98 1.22 7.56
N GLY A 46 1.05 2.46 7.05
CA GLY A 46 1.04 2.70 5.61
C GLY A 46 2.31 2.20 4.92
N LEU A 47 3.48 2.28 5.57
CA LEU A 47 4.73 1.74 5.03
C LEU A 47 4.71 0.21 4.92
N LEU A 48 4.05 -0.49 5.84
CA LEU A 48 4.09 -1.95 5.94
C LEU A 48 2.85 -2.67 5.41
N HIS A 49 1.75 -1.96 5.14
CA HIS A 49 0.45 -2.57 4.84
C HIS A 49 0.53 -3.62 3.72
N ASP A 50 1.30 -3.31 2.67
CA ASP A 50 1.39 -4.09 1.44
C ASP A 50 2.64 -4.99 1.38
N PHE A 51 3.46 -5.04 2.43
CA PHE A 51 4.76 -5.71 2.36
C PHE A 51 4.65 -7.21 2.03
N GLY A 52 3.50 -7.84 2.27
CA GLY A 52 3.21 -9.20 1.81
C GLY A 52 3.41 -9.40 0.30
N ARG A 53 3.23 -8.35 -0.53
CA ARG A 53 3.50 -8.41 -1.96
C ARG A 53 4.98 -8.66 -2.27
N LEU A 54 5.90 -8.17 -1.43
CA LEU A 54 7.33 -8.49 -1.55
C LEU A 54 7.58 -9.98 -1.26
N ILE A 55 6.87 -10.58 -0.31
CA ILE A 55 6.98 -12.02 -0.05
C ILE A 55 6.52 -12.79 -1.29
N LEU A 56 5.37 -12.42 -1.86
CA LEU A 56 4.85 -13.06 -3.06
C LEU A 56 5.85 -12.95 -4.22
N GLN A 57 6.39 -11.75 -4.47
CA GLN A 57 7.36 -11.53 -5.53
C GLN A 57 8.67 -12.30 -5.33
N LEU A 58 9.20 -12.35 -4.10
CA LEU A 58 10.52 -12.95 -3.82
C LEU A 58 10.48 -14.48 -3.72
N TYR A 59 9.39 -15.05 -3.21
CA TYR A 59 9.32 -16.47 -2.89
C TYR A 59 8.30 -17.25 -3.73
N PHE A 60 7.38 -16.57 -4.41
CA PHE A 60 6.31 -17.15 -5.24
C PHE A 60 6.26 -16.47 -6.61
N ARG A 61 7.43 -16.14 -7.19
CA ARG A 61 7.53 -15.29 -8.39
C ARG A 61 6.70 -15.80 -9.57
N GLU A 62 6.79 -17.09 -9.87
CA GLU A 62 6.06 -17.70 -11.00
C GLU A 62 4.55 -17.67 -10.75
N GLU A 63 4.11 -18.00 -9.54
CA GLU A 63 2.71 -17.94 -9.17
C GLU A 63 2.17 -16.50 -9.13
N TYR A 64 2.99 -15.54 -8.68
CA TYR A 64 2.60 -14.14 -8.62
C TYR A 64 2.54 -13.50 -10.00
N GLN A 65 3.39 -13.90 -10.96
CA GLN A 65 3.21 -13.53 -12.37
C GLN A 65 1.86 -14.00 -12.92
N ASN A 66 1.41 -15.20 -12.55
CA ASN A 66 0.07 -15.68 -12.93
C ASN A 66 -1.06 -14.87 -12.29
N VAL A 67 -0.86 -14.33 -11.09
CA VAL A 67 -1.81 -13.39 -10.46
C VAL A 67 -1.98 -12.15 -11.32
N PHE A 68 -0.89 -11.56 -11.82
CA PHE A 68 -0.96 -10.38 -12.69
C PHE A 68 -1.69 -10.67 -14.00
N HIS A 69 -1.36 -11.78 -14.66
CA HIS A 69 -2.08 -12.22 -15.86
C HIS A 69 -3.58 -12.43 -15.59
N TYR A 70 -3.93 -13.11 -14.50
CA TYR A 70 -5.33 -13.34 -14.13
C TYR A 70 -6.07 -12.02 -13.87
N ALA A 71 -5.43 -11.07 -13.17
CA ALA A 71 -6.01 -9.76 -12.88
C ALA A 71 -6.32 -8.97 -14.16
N ASP A 72 -5.38 -8.95 -15.11
CA ASP A 72 -5.53 -8.29 -16.40
C ASP A 72 -6.61 -8.96 -17.27
N GLU A 73 -6.55 -10.28 -17.43
CA GLU A 73 -7.51 -11.04 -18.24
C GLU A 73 -8.96 -10.95 -17.72
N ASN A 74 -9.14 -10.92 -16.40
CA ASN A 74 -10.47 -10.92 -15.77
C ASN A 74 -10.94 -9.54 -15.30
N MET A 75 -10.12 -8.50 -15.48
CA MET A 75 -10.41 -7.13 -15.03
C MET A 75 -10.79 -7.07 -13.53
N VAL A 76 -10.02 -7.78 -12.70
CA VAL A 76 -10.22 -7.83 -11.23
C VAL A 76 -9.04 -7.20 -10.50
N THR A 77 -9.24 -6.83 -9.24
CA THR A 77 -8.14 -6.32 -8.40
C THR A 77 -7.10 -7.42 -8.14
N LEU A 78 -5.84 -7.02 -7.90
CA LEU A 78 -4.78 -7.96 -7.55
C LEU A 78 -5.13 -8.77 -6.29
N TYR A 79 -5.70 -8.12 -5.28
CA TYR A 79 -6.19 -8.81 -4.08
C TYR A 79 -7.17 -9.97 -4.38
N ARG A 80 -8.09 -9.79 -5.35
CA ARG A 80 -8.99 -10.87 -5.78
C ARG A 80 -8.25 -11.93 -6.59
N ALA A 81 -7.40 -11.51 -7.51
CA ALA A 81 -6.60 -12.42 -8.34
C ALA A 81 -5.69 -13.33 -7.50
N GLU A 82 -5.10 -12.81 -6.43
CA GLU A 82 -4.28 -13.60 -5.48
C GLU A 82 -5.09 -14.75 -4.87
N SER A 83 -6.30 -14.44 -4.38
CA SER A 83 -7.19 -15.45 -3.78
C SER A 83 -7.57 -16.54 -4.78
N GLU A 84 -7.81 -16.17 -6.03
CA GLU A 84 -8.23 -17.11 -7.09
C GLU A 84 -7.06 -17.94 -7.64
N ALA A 85 -5.91 -17.31 -7.91
CA ALA A 85 -4.79 -17.96 -8.58
C ALA A 85 -3.89 -18.76 -7.60
N ILE A 86 -3.64 -18.23 -6.40
CA ILE A 86 -2.65 -18.80 -5.47
C ILE A 86 -3.22 -19.19 -4.10
N ARG A 87 -4.51 -18.92 -3.86
CA ARG A 87 -5.29 -19.34 -2.66
C ARG A 87 -4.91 -18.68 -1.33
N PHE A 88 -4.09 -17.65 -1.37
CA PHE A 88 -3.82 -16.75 -0.25
C PHE A 88 -3.46 -15.38 -0.79
N THR A 89 -3.57 -14.35 0.04
CA THR A 89 -3.36 -12.96 -0.40
C THR A 89 -2.08 -12.37 0.19
N HIS A 90 -1.64 -11.23 -0.34
CA HIS A 90 -0.54 -10.47 0.25
C HIS A 90 -0.86 -10.05 1.69
N THR A 91 -2.12 -9.77 2.01
CA THR A 91 -2.54 -9.44 3.39
C THR A 91 -2.32 -10.62 4.35
N GLU A 92 -2.46 -11.85 3.87
CA GLU A 92 -2.21 -13.07 4.65
C GLU A 92 -0.73 -13.37 4.79
N ALA A 93 0.02 -13.30 3.69
CA ALA A 93 1.48 -13.46 3.71
C ALA A 93 2.14 -12.42 4.63
N GLY A 94 1.72 -11.16 4.51
CA GLY A 94 2.18 -10.08 5.35
C GLY A 94 1.82 -10.28 6.83
N TYR A 95 0.60 -10.71 7.12
CA TYR A 95 0.17 -11.00 8.48
C TYR A 95 1.00 -12.12 9.13
N TRP A 96 1.29 -13.20 8.41
CA TRP A 96 2.10 -14.30 8.95
C TRP A 96 3.51 -13.84 9.33
N LEU A 97 4.15 -13.02 8.50
CA LEU A 97 5.47 -12.49 8.84
C LEU A 97 5.40 -11.46 9.96
N ALA A 98 4.40 -10.58 9.97
CA ALA A 98 4.21 -9.59 11.03
C ALA A 98 4.08 -10.28 12.40
N LYS A 99 3.34 -11.38 12.46
CA LYS A 99 3.27 -12.26 13.64
C LYS A 99 4.62 -12.87 13.99
N HIS A 100 5.36 -13.39 13.00
CA HIS A 100 6.67 -13.97 13.22
C HIS A 100 7.68 -12.96 13.79
N TRP A 101 7.64 -11.71 13.32
CA TRP A 101 8.48 -10.61 13.81
C TRP A 101 7.98 -9.99 15.12
N ASN A 102 6.86 -10.44 15.66
CA ASN A 102 6.21 -9.87 16.85
C ASN A 102 5.95 -8.36 16.71
N LEU A 103 5.46 -7.93 15.54
CA LEU A 103 5.03 -6.55 15.34
C LEU A 103 3.85 -6.22 16.27
N PRO A 104 3.67 -4.93 16.64
CA PRO A 104 2.50 -4.48 17.38
C PRO A 104 1.18 -4.94 16.75
N GLU A 105 0.16 -5.23 17.56
CA GLU A 105 -1.10 -5.83 17.07
C GLU A 105 -1.93 -4.88 16.22
N ASP A 106 -1.82 -3.57 16.46
CA ASP A 106 -2.42 -2.53 15.63
C ASP A 106 -1.82 -2.54 14.20
N ILE A 107 -0.50 -2.63 14.08
CA ILE A 107 0.20 -2.76 12.79
C ILE A 107 -0.12 -4.10 12.12
N THR A 108 -0.11 -5.18 12.89
CA THR A 108 -0.45 -6.52 12.38
C THR A 108 -1.89 -6.58 11.87
N GLY A 109 -2.82 -5.90 12.57
CA GLY A 109 -4.21 -5.75 12.17
C GLY A 109 -4.39 -4.95 10.89
N VAL A 110 -3.63 -3.86 10.72
CA VAL A 110 -3.58 -3.08 9.48
C VAL A 110 -3.17 -3.94 8.29
N ILE A 111 -2.05 -4.66 8.41
CA ILE A 111 -1.53 -5.50 7.32
C ILE A 111 -2.58 -6.55 6.90
N ARG A 112 -3.28 -7.14 7.87
CA ARG A 112 -4.29 -8.17 7.57
C ARG A 112 -5.55 -7.62 6.91
N ASN A 113 -6.00 -6.45 7.33
CA ASN A 113 -7.40 -6.03 7.12
C ASN A 113 -7.58 -4.80 6.23
N HIS A 114 -6.52 -4.17 5.71
CA HIS A 114 -6.63 -2.90 4.96
C HIS A 114 -7.57 -2.96 3.72
N HIS A 115 -7.76 -4.14 3.12
CA HIS A 115 -8.74 -4.36 2.05
C HIS A 115 -10.17 -4.72 2.50
N THR A 116 -10.41 -4.96 3.80
CA THR A 116 -11.69 -5.55 4.30
C THR A 116 -12.43 -4.69 5.31
N ILE A 117 -11.87 -3.54 5.71
CA ILE A 117 -12.55 -2.58 6.59
C ILE A 117 -13.96 -2.25 6.07
N GLN A 118 -14.90 -2.14 7.00
CA GLN A 118 -16.29 -1.76 6.73
C GLN A 118 -16.59 -0.39 7.38
N PRO A 119 -17.61 0.35 6.91
CA PRO A 119 -17.93 1.66 7.47
C PRO A 119 -18.19 1.68 8.98
N ASP A 120 -18.83 0.65 9.52
CA ASP A 120 -19.07 0.53 10.97
C ASP A 120 -17.78 0.35 11.79
N GLY A 121 -16.68 -0.08 11.15
CA GLY A 121 -15.36 -0.22 11.77
C GLY A 121 -14.56 1.07 11.90
N VAL A 122 -14.94 2.15 11.21
CA VAL A 122 -14.17 3.40 11.14
C VAL A 122 -13.90 4.03 12.51
N GLU A 123 -14.90 4.03 13.40
CA GLU A 123 -14.78 4.63 14.73
C GLU A 123 -14.00 3.73 15.69
N SER A 124 -14.10 2.41 15.54
CA SER A 124 -13.43 1.43 16.40
C SER A 124 -11.96 1.23 16.05
N ASP A 125 -11.58 1.42 14.78
CA ASP A 125 -10.21 1.26 14.30
C ASP A 125 -9.81 2.42 13.38
N PRO A 126 -9.52 3.61 13.96
CA PRO A 126 -9.14 4.78 13.19
C PRO A 126 -7.80 4.60 12.46
N LEU A 127 -6.92 3.72 12.93
CA LEU A 127 -5.66 3.44 12.25
C LEU A 127 -5.93 2.69 10.94
N LEU A 128 -6.72 1.62 10.98
CA LEU A 128 -7.10 0.88 9.78
C LEU A 128 -7.83 1.76 8.75
N ALA A 129 -8.75 2.62 9.21
CA ALA A 129 -9.45 3.57 8.36
C ALA A 129 -8.50 4.57 7.69
N LEU A 130 -7.52 5.10 8.44
CA LEU A 130 -6.50 5.99 7.89
C LEU A 130 -5.66 5.30 6.81
N ILE A 131 -5.22 4.06 7.05
CA ILE A 131 -4.39 3.34 6.08
C ILE A 131 -5.18 3.05 4.82
N HIS A 132 -6.43 2.59 4.95
CA HIS A 132 -7.31 2.36 3.81
C HIS A 132 -7.44 3.63 2.96
N VAL A 133 -7.85 4.76 3.55
CA VAL A 133 -8.01 6.01 2.80
C VAL A 133 -6.69 6.52 2.23
N ALA A 134 -5.58 6.37 2.95
CA ALA A 134 -4.27 6.76 2.45
C ALA A 134 -3.86 5.95 1.21
N ASP A 135 -4.10 4.62 1.22
CA ASP A 135 -3.89 3.72 0.10
C ASP A 135 -4.79 4.08 -1.10
N ARG A 136 -6.08 4.40 -0.85
CA ARG A 136 -6.97 4.92 -1.90
C ARG A 136 -6.43 6.19 -2.55
N ILE A 137 -6.00 7.17 -1.75
CA ILE A 137 -5.48 8.46 -2.23
C ILE A 137 -4.23 8.26 -3.09
N THR A 138 -3.29 7.41 -2.66
CA THR A 138 -2.03 7.18 -3.38
C THR A 138 -2.25 6.43 -4.69
N ASN A 139 -3.17 5.47 -4.72
CA ASN A 139 -3.59 4.83 -5.97
C ASN A 139 -4.24 5.82 -6.95
N ILE A 140 -5.12 6.71 -6.49
CA ILE A 140 -5.72 7.78 -7.33
C ILE A 140 -4.65 8.71 -7.91
N TRP A 141 -3.57 8.97 -7.16
CA TRP A 141 -2.44 9.75 -7.66
C TRP A 141 -1.52 8.99 -8.64
N GLY A 142 -1.84 7.74 -8.96
CA GLY A 142 -1.03 6.90 -9.87
C GLY A 142 0.27 6.41 -9.24
N VAL A 143 0.31 6.34 -7.91
CA VAL A 143 1.46 5.90 -7.13
C VAL A 143 1.20 4.47 -6.74
N GLY A 144 1.63 3.51 -7.56
CA GLY A 144 1.15 2.15 -7.32
C GLY A 144 1.77 1.09 -8.20
N ILE A 145 1.48 -0.14 -7.79
CA ILE A 145 1.85 -1.39 -8.45
C ILE A 145 0.69 -1.89 -9.33
N GLU A 146 -0.54 -1.41 -9.10
CA GLU A 146 -1.72 -1.98 -9.75
C GLU A 146 -1.87 -1.45 -11.20
N PRO A 147 -1.89 -2.35 -12.21
CA PRO A 147 -2.05 -1.96 -13.61
C PRO A 147 -3.51 -1.65 -14.01
N VAL A 148 -4.48 -1.85 -13.09
CA VAL A 148 -5.92 -1.86 -13.37
C VAL A 148 -6.60 -0.61 -12.78
N PRO A 149 -7.65 -0.03 -13.40
CA PRO A 149 -8.25 1.21 -12.93
C PRO A 149 -8.80 1.06 -11.51
N VAL A 150 -8.13 1.72 -10.58
CA VAL A 150 -8.62 1.92 -9.22
C VAL A 150 -9.68 3.01 -9.30
N MET A 151 -10.90 2.75 -8.78
CA MET A 151 -12.03 3.69 -8.74
C MET A 151 -11.58 5.16 -8.71
N ASP A 152 -11.92 5.94 -9.74
CA ASP A 152 -11.27 7.22 -10.06
C ASP A 152 -11.55 8.35 -9.04
N SER A 153 -12.46 8.11 -8.08
CA SER A 153 -12.98 9.12 -7.16
C SER A 153 -13.00 8.62 -5.73
N LEU A 154 -12.36 9.39 -4.84
CA LEU A 154 -12.38 9.16 -3.41
C LEU A 154 -13.79 9.37 -2.82
N GLU A 155 -14.61 10.20 -3.47
CA GLU A 155 -15.98 10.52 -3.06
C GLU A 155 -16.93 9.31 -3.17
N GLU A 156 -16.58 8.30 -3.95
CA GLU A 156 -17.37 7.07 -4.08
C GLU A 156 -17.02 6.03 -3.02
N ASP A 157 -15.89 6.16 -2.34
CA ASP A 157 -15.39 5.23 -1.33
C ASP A 157 -16.19 5.32 -0.03
N GLU A 158 -16.78 4.20 0.41
CA GLU A 158 -17.65 4.15 1.59
C GLU A 158 -16.90 4.43 2.90
N ILE A 159 -15.61 4.08 2.97
CA ILE A 159 -14.77 4.35 4.14
C ILE A 159 -14.46 5.84 4.20
N TRP A 160 -14.11 6.47 3.08
CA TRP A 160 -13.97 7.93 3.00
C TRP A 160 -15.26 8.65 3.39
N LYS A 161 -16.41 8.26 2.82
CA LYS A 161 -17.72 8.86 3.17
C LYS A 161 -17.94 8.80 4.68
N LYS A 162 -17.81 7.62 5.28
CA LYS A 162 -17.97 7.44 6.72
C LYS A 162 -16.94 8.21 7.53
N MET A 163 -15.68 8.25 7.11
CA MET A 163 -14.65 9.08 7.75
C MET A 163 -15.02 10.57 7.72
N THR A 164 -15.61 11.09 6.64
CA THR A 164 -16.06 12.49 6.58
C THR A 164 -17.30 12.79 7.43
N GLU A 165 -18.09 11.77 7.79
CA GLU A 165 -19.17 11.88 8.76
C GLU A 165 -18.63 11.96 10.19
N VAL A 166 -17.69 11.06 10.54
CA VAL A 166 -17.04 10.99 11.86
C VAL A 166 -16.12 12.19 12.08
N TYR A 167 -15.39 12.60 11.04
CA TYR A 167 -14.45 13.71 11.04
C TYR A 167 -14.83 14.75 9.97
N PRO A 168 -15.81 15.63 10.24
CA PRO A 168 -16.30 16.62 9.26
C PRO A 168 -15.20 17.52 8.67
N ARG A 169 -14.10 17.71 9.40
CA ARG A 169 -12.93 18.48 8.95
C ARG A 169 -12.30 17.92 7.66
N LEU A 170 -12.45 16.63 7.37
CA LEU A 170 -11.92 16.02 6.13
C LEU A 170 -12.51 16.63 4.85
N LYS A 171 -13.72 17.21 4.92
CA LYS A 171 -14.32 17.92 3.78
C LYS A 171 -13.53 19.15 3.35
N GLU A 172 -12.66 19.66 4.23
CA GLU A 172 -11.77 20.80 3.99
C GLU A 172 -10.30 20.35 3.82
N PHE A 173 -10.04 19.04 3.72
CA PHE A 173 -8.68 18.52 3.55
C PHE A 173 -8.15 18.90 2.16
N PRO A 174 -7.01 19.61 2.06
CA PRO A 174 -6.51 20.12 0.78
C PRO A 174 -5.75 19.04 0.00
N LEU A 175 -6.48 18.09 -0.58
CA LEU A 175 -5.92 16.99 -1.39
C LEU A 175 -5.03 17.49 -2.53
N ASP A 176 -5.41 18.61 -3.16
CA ASP A 176 -4.68 19.27 -4.25
C ASP A 176 -3.29 19.77 -3.82
N LYS A 177 -3.13 20.18 -2.56
CA LYS A 177 -1.83 20.66 -2.03
C LYS A 177 -0.92 19.53 -1.62
N MET A 178 -1.46 18.34 -1.35
CA MET A 178 -0.70 17.17 -0.94
C MET A 178 0.13 16.57 -2.07
N THR A 179 -0.29 16.76 -3.33
CA THR A 179 0.45 16.29 -4.51
C THR A 179 1.87 16.86 -4.61
N ARG A 180 2.18 17.98 -3.95
CA ARG A 180 3.56 18.52 -3.86
C ARG A 180 4.39 17.92 -2.73
N VAL A 181 3.74 17.48 -1.65
CA VAL A 181 4.41 16.73 -0.57
C VAL A 181 4.81 15.35 -1.08
N PHE A 182 4.02 14.80 -2.00
CA PHE A 182 4.27 13.56 -2.70
C PHE A 182 5.62 13.56 -3.45
N ASP A 183 5.90 14.58 -4.27
CA ASP A 183 7.17 14.66 -5.05
C ASP A 183 8.43 14.59 -4.18
N MET A 184 8.39 15.18 -2.97
CA MET A 184 9.55 15.21 -2.06
C MET A 184 9.85 13.84 -1.42
N HIS A 185 8.82 13.03 -1.16
CA HIS A 185 9.00 11.70 -0.56
C HIS A 185 9.32 10.60 -1.58
N LEU A 186 9.09 10.87 -2.88
CA LEU A 186 9.57 10.00 -3.96
C LEU A 186 11.10 9.90 -3.98
N GLU A 187 11.81 11.00 -3.70
CA GLU A 187 13.29 11.01 -3.62
C GLU A 187 13.81 10.13 -2.46
N GLU A 188 13.09 10.06 -1.35
CA GLU A 188 13.46 9.20 -0.21
C GLU A 188 13.25 7.71 -0.54
N ALA A 189 12.13 7.38 -1.21
CA ALA A 189 11.87 6.02 -1.69
C ALA A 189 12.91 5.57 -2.72
N GLU A 190 13.32 6.44 -3.64
CA GLU A 190 14.37 6.17 -4.63
C GLU A 190 15.70 5.82 -3.95
N LYS A 191 16.15 6.63 -2.99
CA LYS A 191 17.37 6.35 -2.20
C LYS A 191 17.29 5.02 -1.46
N PHE A 192 16.14 4.72 -0.88
CA PHE A 192 15.94 3.45 -0.17
C PHE A 192 16.00 2.24 -1.10
N VAL A 193 15.41 2.33 -2.29
CA VAL A 193 15.50 1.26 -3.31
C VAL A 193 16.93 1.10 -3.80
N GLU A 194 17.66 2.19 -4.02
CA GLU A 194 19.08 2.15 -4.38
C GLU A 194 19.92 1.45 -3.30
N GLU A 195 19.69 1.75 -2.03
CA GLU A 195 20.33 1.08 -0.91
C GLU A 195 20.03 -0.43 -0.89
N ILE A 196 18.76 -0.84 -0.97
CA ILE A 196 18.38 -2.27 -0.99
C ILE A 196 18.98 -2.98 -2.21
N SER A 197 18.92 -2.37 -3.38
CA SER A 197 19.48 -2.94 -4.61
C SER A 197 21.00 -3.10 -4.52
N SER A 198 21.68 -2.20 -3.79
CA SER A 198 23.10 -2.32 -3.50
C SER A 198 23.41 -3.48 -2.55
N PHE A 199 22.53 -3.78 -1.58
CA PHE A 199 22.67 -4.94 -0.69
C PHE A 199 22.46 -6.27 -1.42
N GLN A 200 21.50 -6.36 -2.36
CA GLN A 200 21.28 -7.58 -3.15
C GLN A 200 22.48 -7.95 -4.03
N LYS A 201 23.09 -6.96 -4.70
CA LYS A 201 24.31 -7.19 -5.48
C LYS A 201 25.48 -7.67 -4.61
N LEU A 202 25.60 -7.14 -3.40
CA LEU A 202 26.63 -7.56 -2.44
C LEU A 202 26.40 -8.99 -1.90
N SER A 203 25.18 -9.50 -1.89
CA SER A 203 24.90 -10.89 -1.46
C SER A 203 25.15 -11.93 -2.56
N GLU A 204 25.08 -11.54 -3.84
CA GLU A 204 25.38 -12.42 -4.98
C GLU A 204 26.89 -12.60 -5.22
N ASP A 205 27.73 -11.67 -4.72
CA ASP A 205 29.19 -11.71 -4.83
C ASP A 205 29.88 -12.53 -3.70
N VAL A 206 29.10 -13.17 -2.81
CA VAL A 206 29.62 -13.86 -1.60
C VAL A 206 29.46 -15.40 -1.67
N ASP A 207 28.88 -15.93 -2.75
CA ASP A 207 28.88 -17.38 -3.07
C ASP A 207 29.91 -17.74 -4.16
#